data_AF-A0A926RCQ1-F1
#
_entry.id   AF-A0A926RCQ1-F1
#
_cell.length_a   1.000
_cell.length_b   1.000
_cell.length_c   1.000
_cell.angle_alpha   90.00
_cell.angle_beta   90.00
_cell.angle_gamma   90.00
#
_symmetry.space_group_name_H-M   'P 1'
#
loop_
_entity.id
_entity.type
_entity.pdbx_description
1 polymer ?
#
loop_
_entity_poly.entity_id
_entity_poly.type
_entity_poly.pdbx_seq_one_letter_code
_entity_poly.pdbx_strand_id
1 'polypeptide(L)'
;CDEKGNVFIIQPNKDNFKAPNLVSVLENDKILKIGHFLRFDKNALEFFLKCKMMNIFDTKIASKIVRTYTDSHGLKNLVQEFCNKSLDKRQGSSDWNKDINDLTDKQLEYAANDVIYLHKIKTELEKMLIREKRINIFNKCLAFLDTRVELDQNGFKIDIFEH
;
A
#
# COMPACT_ATOMS: atom_id res chain seq x y z
N CYS A 1 1.68 7.66 -7.25
CA CYS A 1 2.94 8.40 -7.44
C CYS A 1 3.72 7.72 -8.55
N ASP A 2 4.09 8.44 -9.61
CA ASP A 2 5.05 7.92 -10.59
C ASP A 2 6.50 8.10 -10.12
N GLU A 3 7.47 7.63 -10.91
CA GLU A 3 8.91 7.74 -10.61
C GLU A 3 9.42 9.20 -10.61
N LYS A 4 8.68 10.12 -11.24
CA LYS A 4 9.01 11.55 -11.30
C LYS A 4 8.48 12.33 -10.09
N GLY A 5 7.76 11.67 -9.19
CA GLY A 5 7.15 12.30 -8.01
C GLY A 5 5.78 12.91 -8.29
N ASN A 6 5.17 12.67 -9.45
CA ASN A 6 3.82 13.14 -9.72
C ASN A 6 2.82 12.29 -8.94
N VAL A 7 1.97 12.95 -8.16
CA VAL A 7 0.90 12.31 -7.39
C VAL A 7 -0.44 12.61 -8.05
N PHE A 8 -1.24 11.55 -8.22
CA PHE A 8 -2.60 11.63 -8.74
C PHE A 8 -3.55 11.16 -7.64
N ILE A 9 -4.55 11.98 -7.32
CA ILE A 9 -5.62 11.66 -6.38
C ILE A 9 -6.87 11.37 -7.21
N ILE A 10 -7.45 10.20 -7.01
CA ILE A 10 -8.57 9.70 -7.81
C ILE A 10 -9.69 9.34 -6.85
N GLN A 11 -10.86 9.94 -7.05
CA GLN A 11 -12.09 9.55 -6.37
C GLN A 11 -13.02 8.85 -7.37
N PRO A 12 -13.24 7.53 -7.26
CA PRO A 12 -14.21 6.83 -8.10
C PRO A 12 -15.63 7.37 -7.89
N ASN A 13 -16.49 7.24 -8.91
CA ASN A 13 -17.91 7.58 -8.79
C ASN A 13 -18.55 6.76 -7.63
N LYS A 14 -19.25 7.43 -6.71
CA LYS A 14 -19.79 6.81 -5.49
C LYS A 14 -20.94 5.84 -5.75
N ASP A 15 -21.62 5.94 -6.88
CA ASP A 15 -22.80 5.12 -7.20
C ASP A 15 -22.39 3.76 -7.77
N ASN A 16 -21.32 3.71 -8.56
CA ASN A 16 -20.94 2.49 -9.29
C ASN A 16 -19.45 2.13 -9.26
N PHE A 17 -18.60 2.97 -8.67
CA PHE A 17 -17.15 2.77 -8.55
C PHE A 17 -16.41 2.52 -9.87
N LYS A 18 -17.00 2.86 -11.03
CA LYS A 18 -16.36 2.64 -12.33
C LYS A 18 -15.13 3.53 -12.47
N ALA A 19 -13.97 2.90 -12.64
CA ALA A 19 -12.69 3.58 -12.88
C ALA A 19 -11.83 2.77 -13.87
N PRO A 20 -12.20 2.70 -15.17
CA PRO A 20 -11.58 1.78 -16.13
C PRO A 20 -10.08 2.01 -16.31
N ASN A 21 -9.62 3.27 -16.29
CA ASN A 21 -8.19 3.59 -16.38
C ASN A 21 -7.44 3.10 -15.14
N LEU A 22 -8.00 3.28 -13.94
CA LEU A 22 -7.39 2.79 -12.70
C LEU A 22 -7.34 1.26 -12.69
N VAL A 23 -8.44 0.59 -13.04
CA VAL A 23 -8.50 -0.87 -13.18
C VAL A 23 -7.44 -1.36 -14.16
N SER A 24 -7.30 -0.73 -15.33
CA SER A 24 -6.29 -1.12 -16.32
C SER A 24 -4.86 -1.05 -15.77
N VAL A 25 -4.56 -0.10 -14.87
CA VAL A 25 -3.25 -0.02 -14.22
C VAL A 25 -3.13 -1.11 -13.15
N LEU A 26 -4.15 -1.29 -12.30
CA LEU A 26 -4.16 -2.27 -11.22
C LEU A 26 -4.00 -3.71 -11.73
N GLU A 27 -4.62 -4.03 -12.87
CA GLU A 27 -4.59 -5.35 -13.51
C GLU A 27 -3.42 -5.51 -14.51
N ASN A 28 -2.55 -4.52 -14.69
CA ASN A 28 -1.40 -4.68 -15.58
C ASN A 28 -0.22 -5.32 -14.84
N ASP A 29 0.12 -6.57 -15.16
CA ASP A 29 1.24 -7.31 -14.56
C ASP A 29 2.62 -6.71 -14.86
N LYS A 30 2.74 -5.87 -15.89
CA LYS A 30 3.99 -5.14 -16.22
C LYS A 30 4.21 -3.90 -15.37
N ILE A 31 3.18 -3.44 -14.64
CA ILE A 31 3.27 -2.27 -13.76
C ILE A 31 3.36 -2.75 -12.31
N LEU A 32 4.46 -2.43 -11.63
CA LEU A 32 4.64 -2.71 -10.21
C LEU A 32 3.85 -1.71 -9.34
N LYS A 33 3.00 -2.19 -8.45
CA LYS A 33 2.25 -1.37 -7.49
C LYS A 33 2.95 -1.45 -6.14
N ILE A 34 3.52 -0.33 -5.71
CA ILE A 34 4.18 -0.23 -4.42
C ILE A 34 3.15 0.32 -3.41
N GLY A 35 2.97 -0.38 -2.30
CA GLY A 35 2.10 0.04 -1.22
C GLY A 35 2.69 -0.22 0.15
N HIS A 36 1.97 0.18 1.19
CA HIS A 36 2.33 -0.07 2.57
C HIS A 36 1.15 -0.69 3.29
N PHE A 37 1.26 -1.99 3.65
CA PHE A 37 0.16 -2.77 4.21
C PHE A 37 -1.00 -3.03 3.25
N LEU A 38 -0.66 -3.52 2.05
CA LEU A 38 -1.58 -3.75 0.95
C LEU A 38 -2.71 -4.73 1.27
N ARG A 39 -2.65 -5.53 2.34
CA ARG A 39 -3.78 -6.38 2.79
C ARG A 39 -5.10 -5.59 2.83
N PHE A 40 -5.07 -4.36 3.35
CA PHE A 40 -6.26 -3.53 3.47
C PHE A 40 -6.65 -2.90 2.13
N ASP A 41 -5.72 -2.23 1.47
CA ASP A 41 -5.98 -1.50 0.22
C ASP A 41 -6.39 -2.45 -0.91
N LYS A 42 -5.71 -3.59 -1.06
CA LYS A 42 -6.03 -4.61 -2.05
C LYS A 42 -7.44 -5.15 -1.82
N ASN A 43 -7.81 -5.49 -0.58
CA ASN A 43 -9.16 -5.95 -0.27
C ASN A 43 -10.22 -4.92 -0.70
N ALA A 44 -10.06 -3.65 -0.29
CA ALA A 44 -11.01 -2.61 -0.64
C ALA A 44 -11.07 -2.36 -2.16
N LEU A 45 -9.92 -2.21 -2.82
CA LEU A 45 -9.86 -1.91 -4.26
C LEU A 45 -10.44 -3.04 -5.10
N GLU A 46 -10.10 -4.30 -4.83
CA GLU A 46 -10.64 -5.44 -5.56
C GLU A 46 -12.16 -5.59 -5.33
N PHE A 47 -12.63 -5.33 -4.10
CA PHE A 47 -14.05 -5.39 -3.79
C PHE A 47 -14.86 -4.30 -4.48
N PHE A 48 -14.43 -3.04 -4.42
CA PHE A 48 -15.19 -1.90 -4.96
C PHE A 48 -15.03 -1.77 -6.48
N LEU A 49 -13.80 -1.92 -7.00
CA LEU A 49 -13.52 -1.73 -8.42
C LEU A 49 -13.75 -3.00 -9.26
N LYS A 50 -14.05 -4.14 -8.61
CA LYS A 50 -14.27 -5.44 -9.25
C LYS A 50 -13.11 -5.85 -10.16
N CYS A 51 -11.89 -5.67 -9.66
CA CYS A 51 -10.65 -5.96 -10.39
C CYS A 51 -9.73 -6.89 -9.60
N LYS A 52 -8.65 -7.37 -10.23
CA LYS A 52 -7.56 -8.10 -9.54
C LYS A 52 -6.24 -7.32 -9.58
N MET A 53 -5.78 -6.82 -8.42
CA MET A 53 -4.52 -6.12 -8.32
C MET A 53 -3.33 -7.09 -8.49
N MET A 54 -2.51 -6.86 -9.51
CA MET A 54 -1.36 -7.71 -9.86
C MET A 54 -0.03 -6.98 -9.73
N ASN A 55 1.07 -7.74 -9.64
CA ASN A 55 2.45 -7.24 -9.53
C ASN A 55 2.61 -6.17 -8.45
N ILE A 56 2.67 -6.59 -7.20
CA ILE A 56 2.68 -5.70 -6.03
C ILE A 56 3.99 -5.78 -5.25
N PHE A 57 4.30 -4.73 -4.52
CA PHE A 57 5.35 -4.71 -3.50
C PHE A 57 4.78 -4.09 -2.22
N ASP A 58 4.71 -4.87 -1.13
CA ASP A 58 4.27 -4.39 0.17
C ASP A 58 5.48 -4.05 1.06
N THR A 59 5.69 -2.75 1.27
CA THR A 59 6.79 -2.23 2.09
C THR A 59 6.68 -2.61 3.56
N LYS A 60 5.47 -2.87 4.09
CA LYS A 60 5.30 -3.31 5.49
C LYS A 60 5.70 -4.77 5.67
N ILE A 61 5.34 -5.64 4.73
CA ILE A 61 5.80 -7.04 4.71
C ILE A 61 7.31 -7.08 4.58
N ALA A 62 7.88 -6.37 3.61
CA ALA A 62 9.33 -6.29 3.43
C ALA A 62 10.03 -5.79 4.70
N SER A 63 9.52 -4.71 5.29
CA SER A 63 10.04 -4.14 6.53
C SER A 63 10.02 -5.13 7.70
N LYS A 64 8.90 -5.83 7.93
CA LYS A 64 8.81 -6.86 8.99
C LYS A 64 9.82 -7.99 8.79
N ILE A 65 10.10 -8.36 7.55
CA ILE A 65 11.03 -9.44 7.22
C ILE A 65 12.49 -9.02 7.45
N VAL A 66 12.88 -7.77 7.20
CA VAL A 66 14.30 -7.37 7.18
C VAL A 66 14.74 -6.42 8.29
N ARG A 67 13.82 -5.62 8.84
CA ARG A 67 14.11 -4.67 9.94
C ARG A 67 13.89 -5.33 11.30
N THR A 68 14.55 -6.46 11.54
CA THR A 68 14.37 -7.27 12.77
C THR A 68 14.96 -6.66 14.03
N TYR A 69 15.54 -5.46 13.93
CA TYR A 69 16.07 -4.68 15.06
C TYR A 69 15.03 -3.71 15.65
N THR A 70 13.78 -3.73 15.17
CA THR A 70 12.74 -2.82 15.63
C THR A 70 11.35 -3.39 15.37
N ASP A 71 10.39 -3.06 16.24
CA ASP A 71 8.97 -3.38 16.03
C ASP A 71 8.24 -2.26 15.24
N SER A 72 8.94 -1.18 14.91
CA SER A 72 8.38 0.02 14.29
C SER A 72 8.32 -0.10 12.77
N HIS A 73 7.25 -0.71 12.24
CA HIS A 73 7.07 -0.96 10.80
C HIS A 73 6.00 -0.10 10.11
N GLY A 74 5.43 0.92 10.77
CA GLY A 74 4.48 1.83 10.14
C GLY A 74 5.14 2.80 9.15
N LEU A 75 4.39 3.27 8.15
CA LEU A 75 4.88 4.13 7.07
C LEU A 75 5.69 5.34 7.57
N LYS A 76 5.17 6.10 8.55
CA LYS A 76 5.88 7.23 9.18
C LYS A 76 7.29 6.85 9.66
N ASN A 77 7.45 5.67 10.25
CA ASN A 77 8.75 5.23 10.76
C ASN A 77 9.70 4.88 9.61
N LEU A 78 9.19 4.27 8.53
CA LEU A 78 9.99 4.00 7.33
C LEU A 78 10.39 5.29 6.60
N VAL A 79 9.48 6.27 6.52
CA VAL A 79 9.78 7.58 5.94
C VAL A 79 10.86 8.29 6.77
N GLN A 80 10.74 8.25 8.10
CA GLN A 80 11.75 8.84 8.98
C GLN A 80 13.12 8.16 8.80
N GLU A 81 13.18 6.83 8.79
CA GLU A 81 14.43 6.08 8.69
C GLU A 81 15.09 6.21 7.32
N PHE A 82 14.35 5.99 6.24
CA PHE A 82 14.93 5.92 4.89
C PHE A 82 14.94 7.28 4.18
N CYS A 83 14.06 8.20 4.55
CA CYS A 83 13.94 9.50 3.90
C CYS A 83 14.37 10.68 4.77
N ASN A 84 14.58 10.48 6.09
CA ASN A 84 14.84 11.54 7.06
C ASN A 84 13.78 12.66 6.99
N LYS A 85 12.52 12.26 6.85
CA LYS A 85 11.35 13.14 6.80
C LYS A 85 10.31 12.69 7.84
N SER A 86 9.62 13.64 8.44
CA SER A 86 8.52 13.36 9.37
C SER A 86 7.18 13.52 8.65
N LEU A 87 6.32 12.51 8.76
CA LEU A 87 4.94 12.59 8.26
C LEU A 87 4.00 13.12 9.34
N ASP A 88 3.13 14.05 8.95
CA ASP A 88 1.97 14.46 9.72
C ASP A 88 0.85 13.42 9.59
N LYS A 89 0.31 12.95 10.72
CA LYS A 89 -0.75 11.93 10.76
C LYS A 89 -2.15 12.49 11.04
N ARG A 90 -2.28 13.80 11.27
CA ARG A 90 -3.53 14.40 11.78
C ARG A 90 -4.74 14.20 10.86
N GLN A 91 -4.52 14.05 9.55
CA GLN A 91 -5.60 13.87 8.58
C GLN A 91 -6.03 12.41 8.36
N GLY A 92 -5.33 11.43 8.93
CA GLY A 92 -5.67 10.02 8.75
C GLY A 92 -7.06 9.65 9.26
N SER A 93 -7.58 10.37 10.26
CA SER A 93 -8.94 10.20 10.81
C SER A 93 -9.90 11.34 10.43
N SER A 94 -9.56 12.13 9.40
CA SER A 94 -10.45 13.18 8.89
C SER A 94 -11.58 12.60 8.05
N ASP A 95 -12.58 13.42 7.69
CA ASP A 95 -13.67 12.98 6.83
C ASP A 95 -13.22 12.92 5.35
N TRP A 96 -13.09 11.70 4.85
CA TRP A 96 -12.71 11.38 3.47
C TRP A 96 -13.90 11.11 2.55
N ASN A 97 -15.14 11.19 3.04
CA ASN A 97 -16.35 10.93 2.26
C ASN A 97 -16.88 12.19 1.53
N LYS A 98 -16.12 13.28 1.52
CA LYS A 98 -16.46 14.52 0.82
C LYS A 98 -16.27 14.40 -0.69
N ASP A 99 -16.73 15.38 -1.46
CA ASP A 99 -16.32 15.48 -2.87
C ASP A 99 -14.81 15.78 -2.95
N ILE A 100 -14.14 15.33 -3.99
CA ILE A 100 -12.71 15.58 -4.18
C ILE A 100 -12.38 17.09 -4.22
N ASN A 101 -13.31 17.92 -4.69
CA ASN A 101 -13.16 19.38 -4.72
C ASN A 101 -13.33 20.04 -3.34
N ASP A 102 -13.91 19.32 -2.37
CA ASP A 102 -14.11 19.77 -0.99
C ASP A 102 -12.99 19.30 -0.04
N LEU A 103 -12.04 18.51 -0.55
CA LEU A 103 -10.88 18.08 0.23
C LEU A 103 -9.96 19.28 0.50
N THR A 104 -9.55 19.42 1.75
CA THR A 104 -8.64 20.49 2.15
C THR A 104 -7.22 20.24 1.66
N ASP A 105 -6.42 21.29 1.49
CA ASP A 105 -4.99 21.18 1.14
C ASP A 105 -4.24 20.22 2.06
N LYS A 106 -4.56 20.22 3.35
CA LYS A 106 -3.95 19.31 4.34
C LYS A 106 -4.31 17.84 4.07
N GLN A 107 -5.54 17.55 3.65
CA GLN A 107 -5.95 16.20 3.27
C GLN A 107 -5.24 15.76 1.98
N LEU A 108 -5.18 16.64 0.98
CA LEU A 108 -4.45 16.36 -0.27
C LEU A 108 -2.95 16.12 -0.01
N GLU A 109 -2.33 16.94 0.84
CA GLU A 109 -0.94 16.79 1.27
C GLU A 109 -0.73 15.47 2.03
N TYR A 110 -1.63 15.11 2.94
CA TYR A 110 -1.59 13.82 3.63
C TYR A 110 -1.65 12.64 2.65
N ALA A 111 -2.61 12.66 1.71
CA ALA A 111 -2.77 11.60 0.72
C ALA A 111 -1.54 11.47 -0.19
N ALA A 112 -0.92 12.60 -0.57
CA ALA A 112 0.31 12.60 -1.34
C ALA A 112 1.51 12.05 -0.57
N ASN A 113 1.65 12.43 0.70
CA ASN A 113 2.71 11.97 1.58
C ASN A 113 2.68 10.46 1.86
N ASP A 114 1.49 9.84 1.81
CA ASP A 114 1.35 8.39 1.97
C ASP A 114 1.92 7.58 0.79
N VAL A 115 2.16 8.21 -0.37
CA VAL A 115 2.64 7.50 -1.57
C VAL A 115 3.99 8.01 -2.11
N ILE A 116 4.35 9.27 -1.89
CA ILE A 116 5.50 9.90 -2.55
C ILE A 116 6.85 9.26 -2.17
N TYR A 117 6.96 8.71 -0.96
CA TYR A 117 8.20 8.11 -0.45
C TYR A 117 8.35 6.62 -0.74
N LEU A 118 7.30 5.96 -1.28
CA LEU A 118 7.26 4.51 -1.42
C LEU A 118 8.32 3.96 -2.38
N HIS A 119 8.65 4.67 -3.47
CA HIS A 119 9.71 4.28 -4.41
C HIS A 119 11.08 4.17 -3.73
N LYS A 120 11.43 5.17 -2.90
CA LYS A 120 12.69 5.17 -2.14
C LYS A 120 12.70 4.07 -1.08
N ILE A 121 11.61 3.94 -0.32
CA ILE A 121 11.48 2.90 0.72
C ILE A 121 11.58 1.50 0.12
N LYS A 122 10.92 1.25 -1.02
CA LYS A 122 11.02 -0.02 -1.77
C LYS A 122 12.46 -0.33 -2.13
N THR A 123 13.17 0.65 -2.70
CA THR A 123 14.58 0.48 -3.12
C THR A 123 15.47 0.06 -1.96
N GLU A 124 15.34 0.71 -0.79
CA GLU A 124 16.16 0.38 0.37
C GLU A 124 15.79 -0.98 0.99
N LEU A 125 14.48 -1.28 1.11
CA LEU A 125 14.04 -2.57 1.64
C LEU A 125 14.40 -3.74 0.73
N GLU A 126 14.38 -3.56 -0.59
CA GLU A 126 14.80 -4.59 -1.55
C GLU A 126 16.30 -4.91 -1.43
N LYS A 127 17.16 -3.89 -1.28
CA LYS A 127 18.59 -4.10 -0.99
C LYS A 127 18.78 -4.93 0.27
N MET A 128 18.03 -4.64 1.34
CA MET A 128 18.08 -5.40 2.58
C MET A 128 17.57 -6.84 2.38
N LEU A 129 16.47 -7.05 1.65
CA LEU A 129 15.92 -8.38 1.35
C LEU A 129 16.96 -9.27 0.64
N ILE A 130 17.70 -8.70 -0.30
CA ILE A 130 18.76 -9.39 -1.04
C ILE A 130 19.95 -9.69 -0.11
N ARG A 131 20.44 -8.67 0.62
CA ARG A 131 21.57 -8.80 1.55
C ARG A 131 21.34 -9.89 2.60
N GLU A 132 20.15 -9.91 3.19
CA GLU A 132 19.77 -10.88 4.22
C GLU A 132 19.33 -12.24 3.65
N LYS A 133 19.34 -12.42 2.32
CA LYS A 133 18.86 -13.62 1.62
C LYS A 133 17.40 -13.99 1.94
N ARG A 134 16.55 -12.98 2.16
CA ARG A 134 15.12 -13.13 2.53
C ARG A 134 14.15 -12.81 1.38
N ILE A 135 14.64 -12.53 0.18
CA ILE A 135 13.77 -12.22 -0.98
C ILE A 135 12.79 -13.35 -1.31
N ASN A 136 13.19 -14.62 -1.14
CA ASN A 136 12.32 -15.76 -1.47
C ASN A 136 11.11 -15.86 -0.51
N ILE A 137 11.32 -15.66 0.80
CA ILE A 137 10.21 -15.68 1.76
C ILE A 137 9.28 -14.47 1.54
N PHE A 138 9.84 -13.30 1.22
CA PHE A 138 9.05 -12.12 0.85
C PHE A 138 8.15 -12.40 -0.35
N ASN A 139 8.68 -12.99 -1.43
CA ASN A 139 7.89 -13.34 -2.62
C ASN A 139 6.76 -14.33 -2.29
N LYS A 140 7.03 -15.32 -1.42
CA LYS A 140 5.98 -16.24 -0.93
C LYS A 140 4.89 -15.52 -0.13
N CYS A 141 5.25 -14.56 0.72
CA CYS A 141 4.28 -13.73 1.43
C CYS A 141 3.41 -12.90 0.47
N LEU A 142 4.01 -12.32 -0.58
CA LEU A 142 3.24 -11.59 -1.59
C LEU A 142 2.28 -12.50 -2.37
N ALA A 143 2.74 -13.70 -2.76
CA ALA A 143 1.88 -14.68 -3.43
C ALA A 143 0.69 -15.11 -2.56
N PHE A 144 0.90 -15.25 -1.24
CA PHE A 144 -0.16 -15.57 -0.28
C PHE A 144 -1.13 -14.40 -0.02
N LEU A 145 -0.78 -13.17 -0.39
CA LEU A 145 -1.61 -12.00 -0.07
C LEU A 145 -2.98 -12.08 -0.74
N ASP A 146 -3.07 -12.63 -1.96
CA ASP A 146 -4.35 -12.92 -2.64
C ASP A 146 -5.25 -13.78 -1.74
N THR A 147 -4.73 -14.92 -1.25
CA THR A 147 -5.45 -15.82 -0.34
C THR A 147 -5.81 -15.12 0.97
N ARG A 148 -4.91 -14.31 1.52
CA ARG A 148 -5.18 -13.56 2.76
C ARG A 148 -6.32 -12.56 2.58
N VAL A 149 -6.41 -11.90 1.43
CA VAL A 149 -7.51 -10.98 1.08
C VAL A 149 -8.82 -11.74 0.90
N GLU A 150 -8.80 -12.88 0.21
CA GLU A 150 -9.98 -13.74 0.06
C GLU A 150 -10.52 -14.21 1.41
N LEU A 151 -9.64 -14.64 2.32
CA LEU A 151 -10.01 -15.00 3.69
C LEU A 151 -10.68 -13.83 4.43
N ASP A 152 -10.15 -12.60 4.28
CA ASP A 152 -10.75 -11.41 4.90
C ASP A 152 -12.15 -11.11 4.36
N GLN A 153 -12.34 -11.24 3.05
CA GLN A 153 -13.64 -11.05 2.39
C GLN A 153 -14.68 -12.10 2.81
N ASN A 154 -14.23 -13.31 3.14
CA ASN A 154 -15.07 -14.39 3.66
C ASN A 154 -15.22 -14.36 5.20
N GLY A 155 -14.73 -13.30 5.88
CA GLY A 155 -14.95 -13.09 7.31
C GLY A 155 -13.95 -13.77 8.25
N PHE A 156 -12.92 -14.44 7.73
CA PHE A 156 -11.88 -15.08 8.54
C PHE A 156 -10.87 -14.07 9.08
N LYS A 157 -11.26 -13.22 10.04
CA LYS A 157 -10.41 -12.11 10.52
C LYS A 157 -9.23 -12.55 11.39
N ILE A 158 -9.41 -13.63 12.16
CA ILE A 158 -8.36 -14.24 12.99
C ILE A 158 -7.32 -14.88 12.07
N ASP A 159 -6.08 -15.00 12.53
CA ASP A 159 -5.10 -15.75 11.74
C ASP A 159 -5.59 -17.20 11.59
N ILE A 160 -5.67 -17.66 10.35
CA ILE A 160 -6.16 -19.01 10.04
C ILE A 160 -5.17 -20.10 10.49
N PHE A 161 -3.96 -19.69 10.86
CA PHE A 161 -2.89 -20.55 11.36
C PHE A 161 -2.72 -20.50 12.89
N GLU A 162 -3.51 -19.68 13.60
CA GLU A 162 -3.54 -19.65 15.07
C GLU A 162 -4.43 -20.77 15.63
N HIS A 163 -4.17 -21.17 16.88
CA HIS A 163 -4.93 -22.18 17.62
C HIS A 163 -6.28 -21.66 18.14
#